data_AF-A0A6J0BTX5-F1
#
_entry.id   AF-A0A6J0BTX5-F1
#
_cell.length_a   1.000
_cell.length_b   1.000
_cell.length_c   1.000
_cell.angle_alpha   90.00
_cell.angle_beta   90.00
_cell.angle_gamma   90.00
#
_symmetry.space_group_name_H-M   'P 1'
#
loop_
_entity.id
_entity.type
_entity.pdbx_description
1 polymer ?
#
loop_
_entity_poly.entity_id
_entity_poly.type
_entity_poly.pdbx_seq_one_letter_code
_entity_poly.pdbx_strand_id
1 'polypeptide(L)'
;MSCNACQTKFTFFTREHGCPSCHFSYCAKCLRYKFDLPDIGSTKICGKCYYRLKDGVENKAEEKVQSENLKPQLSTPSEGQPLSVEQVAPIDITQKLNSLENPSKPPIVLYKKEIGRWDRLKSGLDPADQNMVDRLRKLKDEDKPVPQTSLEEIRRRLALLKDQDPNNPVPQTNIHSVDTRSDEQKTADLINEYLEELKLSSDVNSDAQIEDRLARLRGIDPAQIRKNKPEDIEEDEQTATKRILKKALDEAAIESKFAELDDLEPMDTDPAEEEEELPWCTICNEDAQLRCTGCDGDLYCTSCFREGHDSFEMVDHQSVPFTPRKKVKKVDD
;
A
#
# COMPACT_ATOMS: atom_id res chain seq x y z
N MET A 1 11.92 -11.52 -22.20
CA MET A 1 11.50 -12.26 -20.98
C MET A 1 12.69 -12.44 -20.05
N SER A 2 12.47 -12.39 -18.73
CA SER A 2 13.52 -12.55 -17.71
C SER A 2 13.10 -13.55 -16.64
N CYS A 3 14.06 -14.08 -15.90
CA CYS A 3 13.80 -15.02 -14.82
C CYS A 3 12.94 -14.40 -13.70
N ASN A 4 11.86 -15.09 -13.30
CA ASN A 4 10.95 -14.63 -12.24
C ASN A 4 11.50 -14.68 -10.80
N ALA A 5 12.77 -15.08 -10.61
CA ALA A 5 13.43 -15.09 -9.30
C ALA A 5 14.60 -14.10 -9.25
N CYS A 6 15.53 -14.15 -10.20
CA CYS A 6 16.73 -13.30 -10.22
C CYS A 6 16.70 -12.19 -11.27
N GLN A 7 15.60 -12.03 -12.01
CA GLN A 7 15.38 -11.01 -13.05
C GLN A 7 16.42 -11.00 -14.18
N THR A 8 17.26 -12.03 -14.28
CA THR A 8 18.23 -12.15 -15.38
C THR A 8 17.49 -12.30 -16.70
N LYS A 9 17.84 -11.47 -17.68
CA LYS A 9 17.28 -11.54 -19.03
C LYS A 9 17.68 -12.86 -19.69
N PHE A 10 16.72 -13.51 -20.35
CA PHE A 10 17.01 -14.69 -21.16
C PHE A 10 17.71 -14.26 -22.44
N THR A 11 18.81 -14.95 -22.75
CA THR A 11 19.68 -14.70 -23.90
C THR A 11 20.08 -16.04 -24.49
N PHE A 12 20.82 -16.04 -25.60
CA PHE A 12 21.33 -17.27 -26.19
C PHE A 12 22.14 -18.13 -25.21
N PHE A 13 22.87 -17.50 -24.27
CA PHE A 13 23.64 -18.20 -23.23
C PHE A 13 22.82 -18.56 -21.98
N THR A 14 21.67 -17.93 -21.78
CA THR A 14 20.77 -18.15 -20.64
C THR A 14 19.40 -18.61 -21.12
N ARG A 15 19.27 -19.92 -21.32
CA ARG A 15 18.02 -20.56 -21.73
C ARG A 15 16.94 -20.41 -20.66
N GLU A 16 15.70 -20.28 -21.11
CA GLU A 16 14.51 -20.26 -20.27
C GLU A 16 14.04 -21.67 -19.90
N HIS A 17 13.63 -21.85 -18.64
CA HIS A 17 13.05 -23.08 -18.11
C HIS A 17 11.75 -22.78 -17.37
N GLY A 18 10.69 -23.54 -17.65
CA GLY A 18 9.41 -23.42 -16.92
C GLY A 18 9.41 -24.23 -15.63
N CYS A 19 8.78 -23.69 -14.57
CA CYS A 19 8.46 -24.48 -13.38
C CYS A 19 7.15 -25.25 -13.60
N PRO A 20 7.11 -26.59 -13.49
CA PRO A 20 5.88 -27.37 -13.68
C PRO A 20 4.73 -27.03 -12.71
N SER A 21 5.03 -26.46 -11.54
CA SER A 21 4.01 -26.14 -10.53
C SER A 21 3.38 -24.75 -10.71
N CYS A 22 4.15 -23.72 -11.10
CA CYS A 22 3.63 -22.36 -11.25
C CYS A 22 3.72 -21.81 -12.69
N HIS A 23 4.24 -22.59 -13.63
CA HIS A 23 4.34 -22.28 -15.07
C HIS A 23 5.14 -21.02 -15.44
N PHE A 24 5.74 -20.34 -14.46
CA PHE A 24 6.62 -19.20 -14.69
C PHE A 24 8.01 -19.62 -15.23
N SER A 25 8.65 -18.71 -15.97
CA SER A 25 9.99 -18.90 -16.53
C SER A 25 11.10 -18.53 -15.53
N TYR A 26 12.11 -19.38 -15.47
CA TYR A 26 13.28 -19.28 -14.60
C TYR A 26 14.56 -19.62 -15.35
N CYS A 27 15.70 -19.13 -14.85
CA CYS A 27 17.00 -19.61 -15.31
C CYS A 27 17.36 -20.94 -14.61
N ALA A 28 18.30 -21.70 -15.18
CA ALA A 28 18.74 -22.98 -14.61
C ALA A 28 19.24 -22.88 -13.15
N LYS A 29 19.80 -21.72 -12.76
CA LYS A 29 20.27 -21.47 -11.39
C LYS A 29 19.12 -21.33 -10.38
N CYS A 30 18.00 -20.74 -10.80
CA CYS A 30 16.83 -20.53 -9.95
C CYS A 30 15.88 -21.74 -9.92
N LEU A 31 15.88 -22.58 -10.95
CA LEU A 31 15.12 -23.83 -11.02
C LEU A 31 15.97 -25.02 -10.52
N ARG A 32 16.35 -24.99 -9.24
CA ARG A 32 17.32 -25.94 -8.67
C ARG A 32 16.72 -27.02 -7.76
N TYR A 33 15.49 -26.83 -7.28
CA TYR A 33 14.87 -27.70 -6.29
C TYR A 33 14.19 -28.87 -6.99
N LYS A 34 14.45 -30.10 -6.55
CA LYS A 34 13.79 -31.31 -7.08
C LYS A 34 12.60 -31.65 -6.19
N PHE A 35 11.47 -31.96 -6.80
CA PHE A 35 10.26 -32.39 -6.10
C PHE A 35 9.48 -33.38 -6.97
N ASP A 36 8.86 -34.37 -6.31
CA ASP A 36 8.07 -35.40 -6.97
C ASP A 36 6.63 -34.93 -7.08
N LEU A 37 6.21 -34.58 -8.30
CA LEU A 37 4.83 -34.18 -8.58
C LEU A 37 4.01 -35.42 -8.97
N PRO A 38 2.74 -35.52 -8.51
CA PRO A 38 1.91 -36.71 -8.69
C PRO A 38 1.72 -37.13 -10.16
N ASP A 39 1.72 -36.17 -11.09
CA ASP A 39 1.39 -36.45 -12.50
C ASP A 39 2.60 -36.44 -13.46
N ILE A 40 3.75 -35.94 -13.01
CA ILE A 40 4.91 -35.62 -13.88
C ILE A 40 6.19 -36.35 -13.40
N GLY A 41 6.19 -36.87 -12.16
CA GLY A 41 7.35 -37.49 -11.53
C GLY A 41 8.37 -36.47 -11.01
N SER A 42 9.60 -36.94 -10.79
CA SER A 42 10.67 -36.14 -10.18
C SER A 42 11.15 -35.03 -11.13
N THR A 43 10.73 -33.79 -10.89
CA THR A 43 11.08 -32.65 -11.75
C THR A 43 11.67 -31.49 -10.97
N LYS A 44 12.33 -30.56 -11.68
CA LYS A 44 12.90 -29.35 -11.07
C LYS A 44 11.85 -28.26 -11.00
N ILE A 45 11.63 -27.73 -9.81
CA ILE A 45 10.69 -26.65 -9.51
C ILE A 45 11.43 -25.43 -8.94
N CYS A 46 10.75 -24.28 -8.92
CA CYS A 46 11.29 -23.07 -8.31
C CYS A 46 11.23 -23.14 -6.77
N GLY A 47 12.07 -22.36 -6.09
CA GLY A 47 12.12 -22.38 -4.62
C GLY A 47 10.78 -22.06 -3.95
N LYS A 48 10.02 -21.11 -4.51
CA LYS A 48 8.69 -20.74 -3.99
C LYS A 48 7.71 -21.92 -3.99
N CYS A 49 7.68 -22.69 -5.08
CA CYS A 49 6.86 -23.91 -5.17
C CYS A 49 7.38 -25.00 -4.26
N TYR A 50 8.70 -25.14 -4.12
CA TYR A 50 9.30 -26.17 -3.27
C TYR A 50 8.92 -26.01 -1.80
N TYR A 51 9.08 -24.80 -1.23
CA TYR A 51 8.70 -24.56 0.16
C TYR A 51 7.19 -24.71 0.37
N ARG A 52 6.35 -24.17 -0.53
CA ARG A 52 4.89 -24.32 -0.45
C ARG A 52 4.44 -25.79 -0.46
N LEU A 53 5.03 -26.61 -1.33
CA LEU A 53 4.68 -28.03 -1.43
C LEU A 53 5.26 -28.85 -0.28
N LYS A 54 6.45 -28.49 0.22
CA LYS A 54 7.06 -29.13 1.38
C LYS A 54 6.23 -28.90 2.65
N ASP A 55 5.85 -27.64 2.90
CA ASP A 55 5.02 -27.28 4.05
C ASP A 55 3.63 -27.93 3.95
N GLY A 56 3.09 -28.10 2.74
CA GLY A 56 1.83 -28.82 2.52
C GLY A 56 1.89 -30.34 2.77
N VAL A 57 3.08 -30.96 2.73
CA VAL A 57 3.27 -32.38 3.08
C VAL A 57 3.44 -32.55 4.58
N GLU A 58 4.15 -31.64 5.25
CA GLU A 58 4.34 -31.67 6.71
C GLU A 58 3.02 -31.41 7.47
N ASN A 59 2.18 -30.47 7.00
CA ASN A 59 0.87 -30.21 7.63
C ASN A 59 -0.17 -31.33 7.41
N LYS A 60 -0.08 -32.11 6.32
CA LYS A 60 -0.96 -33.28 6.10
C LYS A 60 -0.63 -34.48 7.01
N ALA A 61 0.55 -34.50 7.63
CA ALA A 61 0.92 -35.53 8.60
C ALA A 61 0.33 -35.27 9.99
N GLU A 62 0.06 -34.00 10.35
CA GLU A 62 -0.50 -33.62 11.64
C GLU A 62 -2.05 -33.60 11.66
N GLU A 63 -2.71 -33.35 10.52
CA GLU A 63 -4.18 -33.29 10.42
C GLU A 63 -4.89 -34.66 10.42
N LYS A 64 -4.17 -35.77 10.33
CA LYS A 64 -4.74 -37.13 10.38
C LYS A 64 -4.93 -37.69 11.80
N VAL A 65 -4.68 -36.91 12.85
CA VAL A 65 -4.68 -37.37 14.26
C VAL A 65 -5.88 -36.83 15.08
N GLN A 66 -6.81 -36.07 14.49
CA GLN A 66 -7.94 -35.49 15.22
C GLN A 66 -9.30 -35.75 14.58
N SER A 67 -9.68 -37.03 14.45
CA SER A 67 -11.10 -37.38 14.33
C SER A 67 -11.33 -38.82 14.77
N GLU A 68 -12.31 -38.95 15.67
CA GLU A 68 -13.00 -40.17 16.14
C GLU A 68 -12.52 -40.80 17.45
N ASN A 69 -13.41 -40.66 18.44
CA ASN A 69 -13.32 -41.06 19.84
C ASN A 69 -14.09 -42.39 19.98
N LEU A 70 -13.52 -43.42 20.64
CA LEU A 70 -14.17 -44.49 21.43
C LEU A 70 -13.14 -45.59 21.81
N LYS A 71 -12.88 -45.76 23.12
CA LYS A 71 -12.15 -46.90 23.75
C LYS A 71 -13.11 -48.11 23.94
N PRO A 72 -12.68 -49.29 24.44
CA PRO A 72 -11.36 -49.95 24.44
C PRO A 72 -11.47 -51.41 23.89
N GLN A 73 -10.37 -52.14 23.67
CA GLN A 73 -10.21 -53.57 24.03
C GLN A 73 -8.87 -54.15 23.52
N LEU A 74 -8.44 -55.17 24.24
CA LEU A 74 -7.15 -55.83 24.37
C LEU A 74 -6.90 -56.88 23.26
N SER A 75 -5.70 -56.95 22.68
CA SER A 75 -4.94 -58.20 22.39
C SER A 75 -3.71 -57.98 21.48
N THR A 76 -2.56 -58.46 21.96
CA THR A 76 -1.41 -58.99 21.17
C THR A 76 -1.70 -60.47 20.83
N PRO A 77 -0.86 -61.26 20.09
CA PRO A 77 0.38 -61.01 19.32
C PRO A 77 0.38 -61.68 17.90
N SER A 78 1.46 -61.51 17.11
CA SER A 78 2.06 -62.46 16.12
C SER A 78 2.72 -61.66 14.98
N GLU A 79 4.03 -61.44 14.98
CA GLU A 79 5.11 -62.30 14.44
C GLU A 79 5.13 -62.46 12.91
N GLY A 80 6.18 -61.89 12.29
CA GLY A 80 6.48 -61.97 10.86
C GLY A 80 7.50 -60.91 10.38
N GLN A 81 8.74 -60.98 10.87
CA GLN A 81 9.93 -60.27 10.34
C GLN A 81 10.41 -60.89 9.00
N PRO A 82 11.46 -60.37 8.31
CA PRO A 82 11.91 -58.97 8.12
C PRO A 82 12.31 -58.68 6.64
N LEU A 83 12.65 -57.44 6.29
CA LEU A 83 13.82 -57.16 5.44
C LEU A 83 14.32 -55.71 5.62
N SER A 84 15.63 -55.58 5.62
CA SER A 84 16.48 -54.55 6.21
C SER A 84 16.48 -53.17 5.55
N VAL A 85 16.34 -52.09 6.33
CA VAL A 85 17.02 -50.81 6.07
C VAL A 85 17.46 -50.16 7.40
N GLU A 86 18.72 -49.79 7.42
CA GLU A 86 19.55 -49.22 8.48
C GLU A 86 18.93 -47.97 9.14
N GLN A 87 18.58 -48.06 10.43
CA GLN A 87 18.06 -46.92 11.20
C GLN A 87 19.22 -46.06 11.70
N VAL A 88 19.36 -44.86 11.14
CA VAL A 88 20.20 -43.81 11.71
C VAL A 88 19.50 -43.26 12.96
N ALA A 89 20.20 -43.21 14.09
CA ALA A 89 19.69 -42.72 15.35
C ALA A 89 19.12 -41.29 15.23
N PRO A 90 18.02 -40.95 15.94
CA PRO A 90 17.50 -39.59 15.99
C PRO A 90 18.59 -38.64 16.47
N ILE A 91 18.96 -37.68 15.62
CA ILE A 91 19.91 -36.63 15.99
C ILE A 91 19.20 -35.76 17.02
N ASP A 92 19.67 -35.78 18.26
CA ASP A 92 19.20 -34.88 19.31
C ASP A 92 19.65 -33.45 18.98
N ILE A 93 18.78 -32.72 18.28
CA ILE A 93 19.02 -31.36 17.80
C ILE A 93 19.35 -30.43 18.98
N THR A 94 18.84 -30.74 20.18
CA THR A 94 19.02 -29.92 21.38
C THR A 94 20.48 -29.91 21.86
N GLN A 95 21.17 -31.06 21.85
CA GLN A 95 22.61 -31.13 22.16
C GLN A 95 23.47 -30.41 21.11
N LYS A 96 23.04 -30.43 19.84
CA LYS A 96 23.74 -29.77 18.75
C LYS A 96 23.61 -28.24 18.85
N LEU A 97 22.43 -27.74 19.20
CA LEU A 97 22.16 -26.32 19.44
C LEU A 97 22.96 -25.78 20.63
N ASN A 98 22.98 -26.51 21.75
CA ASN A 98 23.81 -26.17 22.92
C ASN A 98 25.32 -26.17 22.63
N SER A 99 25.76 -26.92 21.61
CA SER A 99 27.17 -26.93 21.16
C SER A 99 27.53 -25.76 20.24
N LEU A 100 26.53 -25.12 19.63
CA LEU A 100 26.63 -23.97 18.71
C LEU A 100 26.51 -22.63 19.46
N GLU A 101 25.74 -22.56 20.54
CA GLU A 101 25.65 -21.40 21.44
C GLU A 101 26.82 -21.32 22.44
N ASN A 102 28.05 -21.50 21.95
CA ASN A 102 29.23 -21.33 22.79
C ASN A 102 29.82 -19.93 22.54
N PRO A 103 29.52 -18.92 23.38
CA PRO A 103 29.91 -17.52 23.14
C PRO A 103 31.43 -17.28 23.20
N SER A 104 32.20 -18.32 23.59
CA SER A 104 33.66 -18.31 23.58
C SER A 104 34.29 -18.73 22.24
N LYS A 105 33.51 -19.30 21.31
CA LYS A 105 34.02 -19.64 19.98
C LYS A 105 33.86 -18.42 19.06
N PRO A 106 34.95 -17.85 18.52
CA PRO A 106 34.82 -16.78 17.54
C PRO A 106 34.07 -17.28 16.29
N PRO A 107 33.33 -16.39 15.60
CA PRO A 107 32.44 -16.75 14.49
C PRO A 107 33.18 -17.55 13.40
N ILE A 108 32.46 -18.45 12.72
CA ILE A 108 32.95 -19.35 11.64
C ILE A 108 33.55 -18.59 10.44
N VAL A 109 33.55 -17.26 10.45
CA VAL A 109 34.47 -16.44 9.64
C VAL A 109 35.76 -16.19 10.42
N LEU A 110 36.39 -17.28 10.85
CA LEU A 110 37.77 -17.21 11.34
C LEU A 110 38.64 -17.01 10.10
N TYR A 111 39.14 -15.79 9.91
CA TYR A 111 40.50 -15.66 9.40
C TYR A 111 41.34 -16.55 10.30
N LYS A 112 41.71 -17.74 9.79
CA LYS A 112 42.61 -18.64 10.48
C LYS A 112 43.86 -17.82 10.74
N LYS A 113 44.03 -17.34 11.96
CA LYS A 113 45.24 -16.66 12.41
C LYS A 113 46.27 -17.79 12.47
N GLU A 114 46.79 -18.17 11.30
CA GLU A 114 47.77 -19.23 11.20
C GLU A 114 48.96 -18.78 12.02
N ILE A 115 49.19 -19.47 13.15
CA ILE A 115 50.45 -19.36 13.90
C ILE A 115 51.56 -19.59 12.87
N GLY A 116 52.39 -18.58 12.65
CA GLY A 116 53.47 -18.61 11.65
C GLY A 116 53.16 -18.01 10.27
N ARG A 117 51.98 -17.39 10.03
CA ARG A 117 51.71 -16.70 8.74
C ARG A 117 52.77 -15.65 8.42
N TRP A 118 53.13 -14.84 9.41
CA TRP A 118 54.14 -13.80 9.26
C TRP A 118 55.54 -14.38 9.01
N ASP A 119 55.87 -15.48 9.68
CA ASP A 119 57.18 -16.14 9.53
C ASP A 119 57.30 -16.82 8.14
N ARG A 120 56.19 -17.35 7.60
CA ARG A 120 56.09 -17.86 6.21
C ARG A 120 56.17 -16.76 5.17
N LEU A 121 55.57 -15.60 5.44
CA LEU A 121 55.68 -14.43 4.55
C LEU A 121 57.10 -13.87 4.56
N LYS A 122 57.77 -13.91 5.71
CA LYS A 122 59.16 -13.47 5.87
C LYS A 122 60.15 -14.41 5.19
N SER A 123 59.89 -15.73 5.18
CA SER A 123 60.71 -16.71 4.47
C SER A 123 60.54 -16.57 2.95
N GLY A 124 61.50 -15.92 2.29
CA GLY A 124 61.53 -15.75 0.83
C GLY A 124 61.58 -14.30 0.34
N LEU A 125 61.54 -13.32 1.25
CA LEU A 125 61.64 -11.89 0.93
C LEU A 125 63.08 -11.38 1.05
N ASP A 126 63.39 -10.29 0.33
CA ASP A 126 64.65 -9.56 0.43
C ASP A 126 64.81 -8.92 1.83
N PRO A 127 66.02 -8.73 2.37
CA PRO A 127 66.27 -8.07 3.65
C PRO A 127 65.53 -6.74 3.88
N ALA A 128 65.29 -5.92 2.87
CA ALA A 128 64.49 -4.70 3.01
C ALA A 128 63.00 -5.02 3.32
N ASP A 129 62.45 -6.00 2.62
CA ASP A 129 61.06 -6.44 2.76
C ASP A 129 60.84 -7.22 4.06
N GLN A 130 61.84 -7.98 4.51
CA GLN A 130 61.81 -8.63 5.82
C GLN A 130 61.68 -7.63 6.97
N ASN A 131 62.37 -6.49 6.87
CA ASN A 131 62.25 -5.39 7.84
C ASN A 131 60.87 -4.72 7.79
N MET A 132 60.27 -4.62 6.60
CA MET A 132 58.88 -4.12 6.46
C MET A 132 57.88 -5.07 7.11
N VAL A 133 58.04 -6.37 6.94
CA VAL A 133 57.20 -7.39 7.59
C VAL A 133 57.33 -7.31 9.13
N ASP A 134 58.54 -7.15 9.66
CA ASP A 134 58.75 -6.99 11.10
C ASP A 134 58.14 -5.68 11.64
N ARG A 135 58.20 -4.59 10.86
CA ARG A 135 57.57 -3.31 11.21
C ARG A 135 56.05 -3.39 11.20
N LEU A 136 55.48 -4.08 10.22
CA LEU A 136 54.03 -4.36 10.15
C LEU A 136 53.58 -5.28 11.28
N ARG A 137 54.39 -6.26 11.67
CA ARG A 137 54.13 -7.12 12.84
C ARG A 137 54.02 -6.28 14.10
N LYS A 138 54.97 -5.37 14.34
CA LYS A 138 54.96 -4.45 15.48
C LYS A 138 53.75 -3.49 15.46
N LEU A 139 53.43 -2.90 14.31
CA LEU A 139 52.26 -2.01 14.16
C LEU A 139 50.93 -2.74 14.39
N LYS A 140 50.84 -4.01 13.98
CA LYS A 140 49.62 -4.80 14.14
C LYS A 140 49.43 -5.37 15.54
N ASP A 141 50.51 -5.64 16.26
CA ASP A 141 50.44 -5.98 17.69
C ASP A 141 50.13 -4.72 18.55
N GLU A 142 50.35 -3.51 18.00
CA GLU A 142 49.89 -2.22 18.56
C GLU A 142 48.40 -1.93 18.28
N ASP A 143 47.76 -2.66 17.35
CA ASP A 143 46.29 -2.72 17.22
C ASP A 143 45.71 -3.52 18.40
N LYS A 144 45.74 -2.94 19.59
CA LYS A 144 44.91 -3.38 20.73
C LYS A 144 43.49 -3.57 20.20
N PRO A 145 42.76 -4.63 20.61
CA PRO A 145 41.35 -4.74 20.27
C PRO A 145 40.70 -3.41 20.67
N VAL A 146 40.17 -2.68 19.69
CA VAL A 146 39.43 -1.45 19.94
C VAL A 146 38.46 -1.79 21.07
N PRO A 147 38.50 -1.09 22.22
CA PRO A 147 37.58 -1.38 23.32
C PRO A 147 36.19 -1.45 22.71
N GLN A 148 35.53 -2.61 22.83
CA GLN A 148 34.17 -2.75 22.35
C GLN A 148 33.38 -1.62 23.01
N THR A 149 32.94 -0.65 22.22
CA THR A 149 32.18 0.50 22.72
C THR A 149 31.02 -0.08 23.53
N SER A 150 30.83 0.40 24.76
CA SER A 150 29.79 -0.16 25.63
C SER A 150 28.44 -0.11 24.92
N LEU A 151 27.56 -1.07 25.22
CA LEU A 151 26.20 -1.10 24.65
C LEU A 151 25.47 0.24 24.88
N GLU A 152 25.80 0.94 25.97
CA GLU A 152 25.24 2.24 26.31
C GLU A 152 25.72 3.36 25.38
N GLU A 153 27.00 3.39 25.02
CA GLU A 153 27.54 4.34 24.04
C GLU A 153 26.98 4.07 22.64
N ILE A 154 26.77 2.79 22.30
CA ILE A 154 26.12 2.41 21.04
C ILE A 154 24.67 2.89 21.02
N ARG A 155 23.89 2.66 22.08
CA ARG A 155 22.51 3.16 22.20
C ARG A 155 22.44 4.67 22.08
N ARG A 156 23.32 5.38 22.79
CA ARG A 156 23.40 6.85 22.76
C ARG A 156 23.68 7.38 21.36
N ARG A 157 24.64 6.78 20.64
CA ARG A 157 24.94 7.15 19.25
C ARG A 157 23.78 6.86 18.31
N LEU A 158 23.11 5.73 18.48
CA LEU A 158 21.94 5.38 17.69
C LEU A 158 20.75 6.31 17.95
N ALA A 159 20.57 6.78 19.17
CA ALA A 159 19.54 7.77 19.51
C ALA A 159 19.81 9.11 18.80
N LEU A 160 21.05 9.62 18.90
CA LEU A 160 21.46 10.85 18.20
C LEU A 160 21.34 10.75 16.67
N LEU A 161 21.65 9.58 16.09
CA LEU A 161 21.48 9.33 14.65
C LEU A 161 20.02 9.26 14.20
N LYS A 162 19.10 8.99 15.13
CA LYS A 162 17.66 8.92 14.90
C LYS A 162 16.95 10.22 15.32
N ASP A 163 17.70 11.26 15.63
CA ASP A 163 17.20 12.52 16.20
C ASP A 163 16.33 12.32 17.47
N GLN A 164 16.62 11.24 18.22
CA GLN A 164 15.97 10.89 19.48
C GLN A 164 16.86 11.30 20.66
N ASP A 165 16.23 11.80 21.73
CA ASP A 165 16.96 12.19 22.94
C ASP A 165 17.56 10.98 23.66
N PRO A 166 18.88 10.94 23.90
CA PRO A 166 19.52 9.79 24.52
C PRO A 166 19.14 9.59 26.01
N ASN A 167 18.65 10.64 26.66
CA ASN A 167 18.18 10.59 28.06
C ASN A 167 16.68 10.27 28.17
N ASN A 168 15.94 10.33 27.06
CA ASN A 168 14.51 10.05 27.01
C ASN A 168 14.23 9.04 25.89
N PRO A 169 14.52 7.74 26.12
CA PRO A 169 14.35 6.73 25.09
C PRO A 169 12.88 6.64 24.69
N VAL A 170 12.59 6.90 23.42
CA VAL A 170 11.25 6.76 22.85
C VAL A 170 10.82 5.29 23.03
N PRO A 171 9.62 5.00 23.58
CA PRO A 171 9.15 3.64 23.72
C PRO A 171 9.18 2.94 22.36
N GLN A 172 9.66 1.69 22.32
CA GLN A 172 9.62 0.87 21.11
C GLN A 172 8.17 0.66 20.71
N THR A 173 7.68 1.49 19.79
CA THR A 173 6.35 1.32 19.21
C THR A 173 6.39 0.10 18.31
N ASN A 174 5.49 -0.85 18.57
CA ASN A 174 5.35 -2.02 17.72
C ASN A 174 4.67 -1.59 16.42
N ILE A 175 5.46 -1.36 15.37
CA ILE A 175 5.00 -0.91 14.04
C ILE A 175 4.06 -1.94 13.38
N HIS A 176 3.98 -3.17 13.91
CA HIS A 176 3.14 -4.25 13.39
C HIS A 176 1.86 -4.49 14.21
N SER A 177 1.55 -3.66 15.21
CA SER A 177 0.25 -3.76 15.90
C SER A 177 -0.88 -3.34 14.96
N VAL A 178 -1.94 -4.15 14.92
CA VAL A 178 -3.17 -3.79 14.20
C VAL A 178 -3.78 -2.56 14.86
N ASP A 179 -4.05 -1.52 14.08
CA ASP A 179 -4.67 -0.28 14.55
C ASP A 179 -6.13 -0.55 14.95
N THR A 180 -6.42 -0.49 16.24
CA THR A 180 -7.76 -0.73 16.80
C THR A 180 -8.60 0.56 16.89
N ARG A 181 -8.09 1.70 16.43
CA ARG A 181 -8.85 2.97 16.45
C ARG A 181 -10.00 2.94 15.45
N SER A 182 -11.05 3.70 15.75
CA SER A 182 -12.16 3.95 14.82
C SER A 182 -11.67 4.68 13.58
N ASP A 183 -12.34 4.50 12.44
CA ASP A 183 -11.97 5.18 11.20
C ASP A 183 -12.09 6.71 11.33
N GLU A 184 -13.03 7.20 12.13
CA GLU A 184 -13.17 8.63 12.48
C GLU A 184 -11.98 9.17 13.28
N GLN A 185 -11.41 8.34 14.15
CA GLN A 185 -10.23 8.73 14.92
C GLN A 185 -8.99 8.76 14.03
N LYS A 186 -8.86 7.81 13.10
CA LYS A 186 -7.77 7.78 12.12
C LYS A 186 -7.80 9.01 11.22
N THR A 187 -8.99 9.42 10.75
CA THR A 187 -9.13 10.61 9.92
C THR A 187 -8.80 11.87 10.70
N ALA A 188 -9.28 12.01 11.94
CA ALA A 188 -8.96 13.14 12.80
C ALA A 188 -7.44 13.25 13.07
N ASP A 189 -6.78 12.14 13.37
CA ASP A 189 -5.34 12.12 13.62
C ASP A 189 -4.53 12.50 12.36
N LEU A 190 -4.94 12.01 11.19
CA LEU A 190 -4.32 12.36 9.90
C LEU A 190 -4.51 13.85 9.55
N ILE A 191 -5.69 14.40 9.85
CA ILE A 191 -5.95 15.85 9.70
C ILE A 191 -5.03 16.64 10.63
N ASN A 192 -4.88 16.20 11.88
CA ASN A 192 -4.02 16.87 12.85
C ASN A 192 -2.55 16.85 12.42
N GLU A 193 -2.05 15.73 11.92
CA GLU A 193 -0.70 15.60 11.35
C GLU A 193 -0.46 16.64 10.24
N TYR A 194 -1.37 16.73 9.27
CA TYR A 194 -1.26 17.72 8.19
C TYR A 194 -1.30 19.17 8.70
N LEU A 195 -2.16 19.45 9.69
CA LEU A 195 -2.23 20.78 10.32
C LEU A 195 -0.95 21.13 11.08
N GLU A 196 -0.27 20.16 11.69
CA GLU A 196 1.00 20.35 12.37
C GLU A 196 2.15 20.59 11.39
N GLU A 197 2.20 19.87 10.27
CA GLU A 197 3.16 20.13 9.19
C GLU A 197 3.02 21.55 8.63
N LEU A 198 1.78 22.02 8.45
CA LEU A 198 1.51 23.39 8.02
C LEU A 198 1.94 24.45 9.05
N LYS A 199 1.82 24.16 10.35
CA LYS A 199 2.30 25.07 11.40
C LYS A 199 3.82 25.17 11.36
N LEU A 200 4.51 24.04 11.26
CA LEU A 200 5.96 23.97 11.19
C LEU A 200 6.52 24.68 9.95
N SER A 201 5.88 24.54 8.79
CA SER A 201 6.31 25.25 7.57
C SER A 201 6.09 26.77 7.65
N SER A 202 5.08 27.23 8.40
CA SER A 202 4.76 28.65 8.53
C SER A 202 5.61 29.39 9.57
N ASP A 203 6.05 28.71 10.64
CA ASP A 203 6.81 29.34 11.73
C ASP A 203 8.30 29.52 11.41
N VAL A 204 8.80 28.92 10.33
CA VAL A 204 10.18 29.15 9.88
C VAL A 204 10.25 30.50 9.17
N ASN A 205 10.51 31.54 9.95
CA ASN A 205 11.00 32.84 9.52
C ASN A 205 12.39 32.74 8.83
N SER A 206 12.78 31.56 8.32
CA SER A 206 14.04 31.26 7.64
C SER A 206 14.16 32.08 6.38
N ASP A 207 13.07 32.24 5.64
CA ASP A 207 13.13 32.84 4.32
C ASP A 207 13.36 34.34 4.43
N ALA A 208 12.72 35.01 5.40
CA ALA A 208 13.00 36.40 5.72
C ALA A 208 14.44 36.62 6.23
N GLN A 209 14.98 35.69 7.04
CA GLN A 209 16.37 35.77 7.51
C GLN A 209 17.39 35.51 6.40
N ILE A 210 17.08 34.59 5.48
CA ILE A 210 17.89 34.28 4.31
C ILE A 210 17.86 35.45 3.32
N GLU A 211 16.69 36.04 3.07
CA GLU A 211 16.52 37.25 2.25
C GLU A 211 17.35 38.42 2.80
N ASP A 212 17.26 38.69 4.11
CA ASP A 212 18.06 39.73 4.77
C ASP A 212 19.57 39.43 4.66
N ARG A 213 19.97 38.17 4.78
CA ARG A 213 21.37 37.75 4.64
C ARG A 213 21.87 37.89 3.20
N LEU A 214 21.04 37.56 2.22
CA LEU A 214 21.35 37.72 0.80
C LEU A 214 21.44 39.21 0.41
N ALA A 215 20.57 40.06 0.96
CA ALA A 215 20.63 41.51 0.80
C ALA A 215 21.96 42.08 1.28
N ARG A 216 22.39 41.69 2.49
CA ARG A 216 23.69 42.09 3.06
C ARG A 216 24.87 41.61 2.20
N LEU A 217 24.81 40.39 1.66
CA LEU A 217 25.85 39.86 0.76
C LEU A 217 25.91 40.60 -0.59
N ARG A 218 24.77 41.10 -1.07
CA ARG A 218 24.66 41.92 -2.28
C ARG A 218 24.99 43.41 -2.05
N GLY A 219 25.30 43.80 -0.81
CA GLY A 219 25.62 45.19 -0.44
C GLY A 219 24.39 46.11 -0.44
N ILE A 220 23.18 45.55 -0.32
CA ILE A 220 21.92 46.30 -0.32
C ILE A 220 21.37 46.28 1.10
N ASP A 221 20.96 47.45 1.61
CA ASP A 221 20.34 47.53 2.93
C ASP A 221 18.98 46.79 2.94
N PRO A 222 18.76 45.84 3.86
CA PRO A 222 17.53 45.04 3.91
C PRO A 222 16.28 45.91 4.11
N ALA A 223 16.43 47.05 4.79
CA ALA A 223 15.33 48.01 5.01
C ALA A 223 14.88 48.76 3.74
N GLN A 224 15.73 48.86 2.71
CA GLN A 224 15.37 49.47 1.41
C GLN A 224 14.58 48.46 0.56
N ILE A 225 14.96 47.18 0.59
CA ILE A 225 14.27 46.11 -0.14
C ILE A 225 12.86 45.91 0.39
N ARG A 226 12.67 45.90 1.71
CA ARG A 226 11.33 45.77 2.33
C ARG A 226 10.39 46.92 1.98
N LYS A 227 10.91 48.12 1.67
CA LYS A 227 10.11 49.28 1.25
C LYS A 227 9.73 49.26 -0.23
N ASN A 228 10.52 48.57 -1.05
CA ASN A 228 10.36 48.51 -2.50
C ASN A 228 9.75 47.19 -2.98
N LYS A 229 9.47 46.24 -2.08
CA LYS A 229 8.74 45.02 -2.42
C LYS A 229 7.30 45.44 -2.74
N PRO A 230 6.84 45.31 -4.00
CA PRO A 230 5.42 45.42 -4.26
C PRO A 230 4.71 44.38 -3.38
N GLU A 231 3.55 44.73 -2.83
CA GLU A 231 2.63 43.73 -2.29
C GLU A 231 2.18 42.88 -3.48
N ASP A 232 2.98 41.86 -3.83
CA ASP A 232 2.55 40.84 -4.77
C ASP A 232 1.38 40.13 -4.09
N ILE A 233 0.17 40.48 -4.53
CA ILE A 233 -1.09 39.79 -4.26
C ILE A 233 -1.08 38.46 -5.05
N GLU A 234 0.03 37.75 -5.04
CA GLU A 234 0.03 36.32 -5.35
C GLU A 234 -0.38 35.66 -4.05
N GLU A 235 -1.63 35.21 -4.02
CA GLU A 235 -2.20 34.48 -2.90
C GLU A 235 -1.33 33.25 -2.66
N ASP A 236 -0.46 33.33 -1.64
CA ASP A 236 0.43 32.25 -1.21
C ASP A 236 -0.38 30.94 -1.18
N GLU A 237 0.16 29.85 -1.75
CA GLU A 237 -0.52 28.56 -1.84
C GLU A 237 -1.05 28.11 -0.47
N GLN A 238 -0.38 28.50 0.61
CA GLN A 238 -0.82 28.26 1.98
C GLN A 238 -2.08 29.07 2.37
N THR A 239 -2.21 30.29 1.87
CA THR A 239 -3.41 31.12 2.09
C THR A 239 -4.58 30.64 1.24
N ALA A 240 -4.33 30.20 0.01
CA ALA A 240 -5.33 29.59 -0.86
C ALA A 240 -5.85 28.27 -0.27
N THR A 241 -4.97 27.39 0.22
CA THR A 241 -5.36 26.12 0.87
C THR A 241 -6.14 26.37 2.16
N LYS A 242 -5.74 27.35 2.99
CA LYS A 242 -6.50 27.77 4.19
C LYS A 242 -7.91 28.26 3.84
N ARG A 243 -8.09 29.01 2.74
CA ARG A 243 -9.42 29.44 2.27
C ARG A 243 -10.26 28.25 1.81
N ILE A 244 -9.69 27.32 1.06
CA ILE A 244 -10.39 26.12 0.59
C ILE A 244 -10.84 25.25 1.77
N LEU A 245 -9.95 25.03 2.74
CA LEU A 245 -10.28 24.26 3.95
C LEU A 245 -11.41 24.91 4.75
N LYS A 246 -11.33 26.24 4.93
CA LYS A 246 -12.39 27.00 5.62
C LYS A 246 -13.73 26.87 4.90
N LYS A 247 -13.74 27.00 3.57
CA LYS A 247 -14.94 26.85 2.75
C LYS A 247 -15.56 25.46 2.91
N ALA A 248 -14.76 24.40 2.90
CA ALA A 248 -15.25 23.03 3.09
C ALA A 248 -15.83 22.80 4.50
N LEU A 249 -15.22 23.38 5.55
CA LEU A 249 -15.75 23.30 6.91
C LEU A 249 -17.06 24.06 7.07
N ASP A 250 -17.17 25.24 6.46
CA ASP A 250 -18.39 26.03 6.46
C ASP A 250 -19.50 25.30 5.68
N GLU A 251 -19.17 24.66 4.54
CA GLU A 251 -20.09 23.83 3.75
C GLU A 251 -20.58 22.61 4.54
N ALA A 252 -19.69 21.86 5.21
CA ALA A 252 -20.09 20.73 6.04
C ALA A 252 -20.98 21.15 7.24
N ALA A 253 -20.72 22.31 7.83
CA ALA A 253 -21.55 22.85 8.90
C ALA A 253 -22.94 23.29 8.41
N ILE A 254 -23.04 23.75 7.17
CA ILE A 254 -24.33 24.04 6.52
C ILE A 254 -25.04 22.72 6.21
N GLU A 255 -24.36 21.76 5.58
CA GLU A 255 -24.91 20.45 5.24
C GLU A 255 -25.43 19.71 6.47
N SER A 256 -24.73 19.74 7.61
CA SER A 256 -25.23 19.18 8.87
C SER A 256 -26.50 19.86 9.40
N LYS A 257 -26.66 21.18 9.19
CA LYS A 257 -27.87 21.92 9.59
C LYS A 257 -29.04 21.65 8.66
N PHE A 258 -28.77 21.38 7.39
CA PHE A 258 -29.80 21.09 6.38
C PHE A 258 -30.15 19.60 6.30
N ALA A 259 -29.25 18.70 6.71
CA ALA A 259 -29.53 17.27 6.89
C ALA A 259 -30.60 17.02 7.97
N GLU A 260 -30.75 17.95 8.92
CA GLU A 260 -31.79 17.93 9.94
C GLU A 260 -33.17 18.39 9.42
N LEU A 261 -33.25 18.89 8.18
CA LEU A 261 -34.48 19.34 7.51
C LEU A 261 -34.99 18.37 6.43
N ASP A 262 -34.26 17.28 6.15
CA ASP A 262 -34.68 16.22 5.22
C ASP A 262 -35.66 15.22 5.87
N ASP A 263 -35.96 15.41 7.16
CA ASP A 263 -37.01 14.73 7.94
C ASP A 263 -38.37 15.46 7.84
N LEU A 264 -38.58 16.26 6.80
CA LEU A 264 -39.94 16.68 6.44
C LEU A 264 -40.68 15.45 5.93
N GLU A 265 -41.64 15.00 6.73
CA GLU A 265 -42.61 13.95 6.41
C GLU A 265 -43.07 14.08 4.95
N PRO A 266 -43.23 12.96 4.22
CA PRO A 266 -43.74 12.99 2.85
C PRO A 266 -45.05 13.77 2.86
N MET A 267 -45.05 14.92 2.20
CA MET A 267 -46.22 15.77 2.04
C MET A 267 -47.35 14.87 1.54
N ASP A 268 -48.38 14.68 2.37
CA ASP A 268 -49.58 13.94 2.02
C ASP A 268 -50.11 14.51 0.70
N THR A 269 -49.89 13.79 -0.40
CA THR A 269 -50.51 14.11 -1.67
C THR A 269 -52.00 13.86 -1.50
N ASP A 270 -52.77 14.94 -1.42
CA ASP A 270 -54.23 14.90 -1.56
C ASP A 270 -54.60 14.06 -2.80
N PRO A 271 -55.59 13.16 -2.71
CA PRO A 271 -55.91 12.27 -3.80
C PRO A 271 -56.63 13.04 -4.91
N ALA A 272 -56.02 13.07 -6.09
CA ALA A 272 -56.53 13.56 -7.37
C ALA A 272 -56.54 15.08 -7.58
N GLU A 273 -55.36 15.69 -7.67
CA GLU A 273 -55.17 16.72 -8.69
C GLU A 273 -54.81 16.00 -9.99
N GLU A 274 -55.75 16.00 -10.95
CA GLU A 274 -55.49 15.63 -12.34
C GLU A 274 -54.19 16.32 -12.75
N GLU A 275 -53.14 15.55 -13.10
CA GLU A 275 -51.95 16.08 -13.75
C GLU A 275 -52.43 17.01 -14.85
N GLU A 276 -52.32 18.32 -14.63
CA GLU A 276 -52.94 19.32 -15.48
C GLU A 276 -52.28 19.23 -16.84
N GLU A 277 -52.90 18.46 -17.74
CA GLU A 277 -52.42 18.22 -19.08
C GLU A 277 -52.13 19.56 -19.75
N LEU A 278 -50.84 19.86 -19.93
CA LEU A 278 -50.46 21.20 -20.25
C LEU A 278 -50.86 21.52 -21.71
N PRO A 279 -51.51 22.66 -21.98
CA PRO A 279 -52.20 22.92 -23.25
C PRO A 279 -51.27 23.36 -24.40
N TRP A 280 -50.04 22.85 -24.46
CA TRP A 280 -49.05 23.20 -25.48
C TRP A 280 -48.64 21.99 -26.30
N CYS A 281 -48.17 22.26 -27.52
CA CYS A 281 -47.61 21.27 -28.41
C CYS A 281 -46.29 20.75 -27.85
N THR A 282 -46.15 19.44 -27.77
CA THR A 282 -44.94 18.76 -27.24
C THR A 282 -43.67 18.98 -28.06
N ILE A 283 -43.79 19.47 -29.30
CA ILE A 283 -42.66 19.70 -30.21
C ILE A 283 -42.19 21.16 -30.17
N CYS A 284 -43.11 22.13 -30.25
CA CYS A 284 -42.77 23.55 -30.42
C CYS A 284 -43.19 24.47 -29.26
N ASN A 285 -43.90 23.94 -28.26
CA ASN A 285 -44.43 24.69 -27.12
C ASN A 285 -45.45 25.79 -27.45
N GLU A 286 -45.97 25.80 -28.68
CA GLU A 286 -47.10 26.65 -29.09
C GLU A 286 -48.45 26.01 -28.71
N ASP A 287 -49.56 26.74 -28.84
CA ASP A 287 -50.89 26.24 -28.47
C ASP A 287 -51.23 24.92 -29.20
N ALA A 288 -51.57 23.88 -28.42
CA ALA A 288 -52.04 22.63 -28.97
C ALA A 288 -53.48 22.74 -29.48
N GLN A 289 -53.73 22.16 -30.66
CA GLN A 289 -55.05 22.13 -31.31
C GLN A 289 -55.55 20.70 -31.56
N LEU A 290 -54.65 19.72 -31.50
CA LEU A 290 -54.91 18.32 -31.83
C LEU A 290 -54.33 17.44 -30.74
N ARG A 291 -55.04 16.35 -30.43
CA ARG A 291 -54.58 15.24 -29.61
C ARG A 291 -54.38 14.02 -30.49
N CYS A 292 -53.21 13.40 -30.44
CA CYS A 292 -52.93 12.16 -31.18
C CYS A 292 -53.29 10.94 -30.33
N THR A 293 -54.17 10.06 -30.81
CA THR A 293 -54.53 8.82 -30.10
C THR A 293 -53.47 7.72 -30.22
N GLY A 294 -52.58 7.82 -31.22
CA GLY A 294 -51.49 6.88 -31.45
C GLY A 294 -50.19 7.22 -30.70
N CYS A 295 -50.10 8.41 -30.11
CA CYS A 295 -48.97 8.87 -29.30
C CYS A 295 -49.44 9.11 -27.85
N ASP A 296 -50.08 8.12 -27.23
CA ASP A 296 -50.49 8.15 -25.82
C ASP A 296 -51.30 9.40 -25.40
N GLY A 297 -52.00 10.04 -26.33
CA GLY A 297 -52.79 11.23 -26.05
C GLY A 297 -52.01 12.54 -26.05
N ASP A 298 -50.81 12.57 -26.62
CA ASP A 298 -49.97 13.75 -26.77
C ASP A 298 -50.65 14.87 -27.57
N LEU A 299 -50.30 16.10 -27.20
CA LEU A 299 -50.85 17.33 -27.75
C LEU A 299 -49.92 17.95 -28.81
N TYR A 300 -50.50 18.33 -29.95
CA TYR A 300 -49.78 18.88 -31.10
C TYR A 300 -50.50 20.11 -31.69
N CYS A 301 -49.72 21.01 -32.30
CA CYS A 301 -50.25 22.02 -33.22
C CYS A 301 -50.43 21.42 -34.63
N THR A 302 -51.19 22.10 -35.49
CA THR A 302 -51.53 21.58 -36.83
C THR A 302 -50.32 21.40 -37.76
N SER A 303 -49.27 22.21 -37.60
CA SER A 303 -48.02 22.10 -38.37
C SER A 303 -47.20 20.90 -37.91
N CYS A 304 -46.89 20.81 -36.62
CA CYS A 304 -46.10 19.71 -36.05
C CYS A 304 -46.79 18.35 -36.22
N PHE A 305 -48.11 18.30 -36.11
CA PHE A 305 -48.85 17.05 -36.37
C PHE A 305 -48.71 16.61 -37.85
N ARG A 306 -48.79 17.53 -38.81
CA ARG A 306 -48.68 17.18 -40.24
C ARG A 306 -47.25 16.82 -40.66
N GLU A 307 -46.26 17.44 -40.04
CA GLU A 307 -44.84 17.17 -40.32
C GLU A 307 -44.38 15.87 -39.67
N GLY A 308 -44.90 15.54 -38.48
CA GLY A 308 -44.57 14.32 -37.73
C GLY A 308 -45.44 13.11 -38.05
N HIS A 309 -46.66 13.29 -38.57
CA HIS A 309 -47.58 12.19 -38.93
C HIS A 309 -47.92 12.22 -40.40
N ASP A 310 -46.98 11.74 -41.22
CA ASP A 310 -47.14 11.66 -42.67
C ASP A 310 -48.19 10.60 -43.07
N SER A 311 -48.71 10.73 -44.29
CA SER A 311 -49.85 9.98 -44.83
C SER A 311 -49.77 8.44 -44.73
N PHE A 312 -48.58 7.87 -44.50
CA PHE A 312 -48.34 6.44 -44.31
C PHE A 312 -48.53 5.96 -42.86
N GLU A 313 -48.41 6.84 -41.86
CA GLU A 313 -48.52 6.51 -40.42
C GLU A 313 -49.87 6.92 -39.82
N MET A 314 -50.70 7.62 -40.59
CA MET A 314 -52.05 8.09 -40.21
C MET A 314 -53.07 6.96 -39.95
N VAL A 315 -52.70 5.70 -40.22
CA VAL A 315 -53.55 4.53 -39.91
C VAL A 315 -53.63 4.31 -38.40
N ASP A 316 -52.52 4.50 -37.70
CA ASP A 316 -52.39 4.26 -36.25
C ASP A 316 -52.39 5.59 -35.44
N HIS A 317 -52.05 6.71 -36.09
CA HIS A 317 -51.96 8.04 -35.47
C HIS A 317 -53.15 8.94 -35.86
N GLN A 318 -54.34 8.64 -35.31
CA GLN A 318 -55.54 9.48 -35.52
C GLN A 318 -55.54 10.70 -34.59
N SER A 319 -55.91 11.87 -35.13
CA SER A 319 -56.04 13.10 -34.33
C SER A 319 -57.49 13.41 -33.95
N VAL A 320 -57.70 13.85 -32.71
CA VAL A 320 -58.95 14.43 -32.21
C VAL A 320 -58.72 15.93 -31.91
N PRO A 321 -59.66 16.84 -32.22
CA PRO A 321 -59.52 18.25 -31.87
C PRO A 321 -59.44 18.45 -30.35
N PHE A 322 -58.43 19.18 -29.90
CA PHE A 322 -58.24 19.55 -28.50
C PHE A 322 -58.64 21.01 -28.28
N THR A 323 -59.37 21.28 -27.20
CA THR A 323 -59.67 22.66 -26.76
C THR A 323 -59.32 22.79 -25.28
N PRO A 324 -58.44 23.75 -24.91
CA PRO A 324 -58.04 23.91 -23.52
C PRO A 324 -59.24 24.36 -22.66
N ARG A 325 -59.42 23.72 -21.50
CA ARG A 325 -60.44 24.14 -20.52
C ARG A 325 -60.01 25.47 -19.92
N LYS A 326 -60.88 26.49 -19.98
CA LYS A 326 -60.63 27.77 -19.31
C LYS A 326 -60.70 27.56 -17.79
N LYS A 327 -59.58 27.76 -17.08
CA LYS A 327 -59.57 27.76 -15.60
C LYS A 327 -60.53 28.85 -15.11
N VAL A 328 -61.59 28.44 -14.41
CA VAL A 328 -62.48 29.36 -13.70
C VAL A 328 -61.67 29.92 -12.53
N LYS A 329 -61.41 31.23 -12.52
CA LYS A 329 -60.76 31.91 -11.39
C LYS A 329 -61.64 31.72 -10.16
N LYS A 330 -61.17 30.94 -9.17
CA LYS A 330 -61.70 31.03 -7.81
C LYS A 330 -61.40 32.44 -7.31
N VAL A 331 -62.45 33.17 -6.97
CA VAL A 331 -62.36 34.44 -6.24
C VAL A 331 -62.29 34.03 -4.78
N ASP A 332 -61.12 34.18 -4.18
CA ASP A 332 -60.94 34.01 -2.74
C ASP A 332 -61.52 35.26 -2.05
N ASP A 333 -62.50 35.05 -1.17
CA ASP A 333 -63.21 36.06 -0.35
C ASP A 333 -62.55 36.15 1.04
#